data_AF-A0A1Q8INR6-F1
#
_entry.id   AF-A0A1Q8INR6-F1
#
_cell.length_a   1.000
_cell.length_b   1.000
_cell.length_c   1.000
_cell.angle_alpha   90.00
_cell.angle_beta   90.00
_cell.angle_gamma   90.00
#
_symmetry.space_group_name_H-M   'P 1'
#
loop_
_entity.id
_entity.type
_entity.pdbx_description
1 polymer ?
#
loop_
_entity_poly.entity_id
_entity_poly.type
_entity_poly.pdbx_seq_one_letter_code
_entity_poly.pdbx_strand_id
1 'polypeptide(L)' 'MATLEALRAVLDDTRTPEIIRNHVIDSLQYALRNYGQVFTAKEVEWLASWDDARIPLAAAREQQKRVADTVR' A
#
# COMPACT_ATOMS: atom_id res chain seq x y z
N MET A 1 11.18 0.15 -3.06
CA MET A 1 11.15 1.40 -2.25
C MET A 1 11.00 2.67 -3.09
N ALA A 2 11.94 3.02 -3.98
CA ALA A 2 11.91 4.28 -4.75
C ALA A 2 10.56 4.60 -5.44
N THR A 3 9.90 3.58 -6.02
CA THR A 3 8.58 3.76 -6.65
C THR A 3 7.49 4.14 -5.64
N LEU A 4 7.45 3.50 -4.46
CA LEU A 4 6.46 3.80 -3.44
C LEU A 4 6.70 5.18 -2.80
N GLU A 5 7.96 5.61 -2.69
CA GLU A 5 8.31 6.99 -2.29
C GLU A 5 7.81 8.02 -3.29
N ALA A 6 7.95 7.77 -4.59
CA ALA A 6 7.38 8.64 -5.61
C ALA A 6 5.85 8.72 -5.51
N LEU A 7 5.18 7.58 -5.27
CA LEU A 7 3.73 7.57 -5.06
C LEU A 7 3.33 8.33 -3.79
N ARG A 8 4.08 8.18 -2.69
CA ARG A 8 3.86 8.94 -1.46
C ARG A 8 3.95 10.45 -1.71
N ALA A 9 4.98 10.89 -2.44
CA ALA A 9 5.14 12.29 -2.80
C ALA A 9 3.96 12.83 -3.63
N VAL A 10 3.38 12.01 -4.53
CA VAL A 10 2.17 12.38 -5.28
C VAL A 10 0.96 12.56 -4.36
N LEU A 11 0.82 11.72 -3.34
CA LEU A 11 -0.27 11.81 -2.37
C LEU A 11 -0.13 13.01 -1.43
N ASP A 12 1.10 13.36 -1.03
CA ASP A 12 1.39 14.48 -0.14
C ASP A 12 1.37 15.85 -0.86
N ASP A 13 1.50 15.88 -2.20
CA ASP A 13 1.42 17.13 -2.97
C ASP A 13 -0.04 17.61 -3.09
N THR A 14 -0.32 18.77 -2.48
CA THR A 14 -1.63 19.41 -2.50
C THR A 14 -2.05 19.87 -3.90
N ARG A 15 -1.08 20.07 -4.81
CA ARG A 15 -1.33 20.44 -6.21
C ARG A 15 -1.72 19.25 -7.08
N THR A 16 -1.52 18.02 -6.60
CA THR A 16 -1.98 16.83 -7.32
C THR A 16 -3.51 16.86 -7.43
N PRO A 17 -4.10 16.62 -8.61
CA PRO A 17 -5.54 16.50 -8.73
C PRO A 17 -6.08 15.32 -7.91
N GLU A 18 -7.25 15.47 -7.31
CA GLU A 18 -7.86 14.44 -6.46
C GLU A 18 -8.05 13.10 -7.19
N ILE A 19 -8.42 13.15 -8.48
CA ILE A 19 -8.55 11.95 -9.33
C ILE A 19 -7.25 11.14 -9.39
N ILE A 20 -6.09 11.79 -9.43
CA ILE A 20 -4.79 11.12 -9.48
C ILE A 20 -4.45 10.51 -8.12
N ARG A 21 -4.69 11.25 -7.02
CA ARG A 21 -4.50 10.70 -5.66
C ARG A 21 -5.36 9.46 -5.44
N ASN A 22 -6.64 9.53 -5.79
CA ASN A 22 -7.55 8.40 -5.68
C ASN A 22 -7.10 7.22 -6.55
N HIS A 23 -6.67 7.47 -7.79
CA HIS A 23 -6.17 6.41 -8.66
C HIS A 23 -4.94 5.69 -8.08
N VAL A 24 -3.99 6.42 -7.48
CA VAL A 24 -2.83 5.83 -6.80
C VAL A 24 -3.28 4.97 -5.62
N ILE A 25 -4.17 5.48 -4.78
CA ILE A 25 -4.66 4.78 -3.59
C ILE A 25 -5.41 3.49 -3.99
N ASP A 26 -6.32 3.58 -4.95
CA ASP A 26 -7.11 2.44 -5.41
C ASP A 26 -6.21 1.38 -6.07
N SER A 27 -5.22 1.80 -6.84
CA SER A 27 -4.23 0.90 -7.47
C SER A 27 -3.38 0.17 -6.43
N LEU A 28 -2.89 0.88 -5.41
CA LEU A 28 -2.13 0.27 -4.31
C LEU A 28 -3.00 -0.68 -3.49
N GLN A 29 -4.23 -0.29 -3.17
CA GLN A 29 -5.17 -1.15 -2.47
C GLN A 29 -5.44 -2.43 -3.26
N TYR A 30 -5.69 -2.32 -4.56
CA TYR A 30 -5.91 -3.47 -5.43
C TYR A 30 -4.68 -4.38 -5.49
N ALA A 31 -3.48 -3.82 -5.67
CA ALA A 31 -2.23 -4.57 -5.69
C ALA A 31 -2.00 -5.32 -4.38
N LEU A 32 -2.17 -4.67 -3.22
CA LEU A 32 -2.03 -5.33 -1.91
C LEU A 32 -3.01 -6.49 -1.72
N ARG A 33 -4.24 -6.37 -2.22
CA ARG A 33 -5.28 -7.40 -2.04
C ARG A 33 -5.06 -8.64 -2.90
N ASN A 34 -4.60 -8.44 -4.14
CA ASN A 34 -4.59 -9.48 -5.18
C ASN A 34 -3.18 -9.97 -5.53
N TYR A 35 -2.17 -9.14 -5.33
CA TYR A 35 -0.79 -9.39 -5.72
C TYR A 35 0.18 -9.07 -4.57
N GLY A 36 -0.25 -9.27 -3.32
CA GLY A 36 0.52 -8.94 -2.12
C GLY A 36 1.95 -9.48 -2.11
N GLN A 37 2.19 -10.64 -2.73
CA GLN A 37 3.50 -11.29 -2.86
C GLN A 37 4.56 -10.47 -3.62
N VAL A 38 4.16 -9.47 -4.42
CA VAL A 38 5.11 -8.62 -5.14
C VAL A 38 5.76 -7.57 -4.24
N PHE A 39 5.19 -7.32 -3.06
CA PHE A 39 5.73 -6.40 -2.07
C PHE A 39 6.66 -7.12 -1.10
N THR A 40 7.79 -6.50 -0.79
CA THR A 40 8.64 -6.97 0.31
C THR A 40 7.96 -6.77 1.67
N ALA A 41 8.39 -7.49 2.71
CA ALA A 41 7.82 -7.32 4.05
C ALA A 41 7.92 -5.88 4.57
N LYS A 42 9.07 -5.22 4.31
CA LYS A 42 9.30 -3.81 4.69
C LYS A 42 8.37 -2.85 3.95
N GLU A 43 8.08 -3.11 2.69
CA GLU A 43 7.15 -2.27 1.91
C GLU A 43 5.72 -2.41 2.41
N VAL A 44 5.28 -3.62 2.76
CA VAL A 44 3.96 -3.82 3.35
C VAL A 44 3.87 -3.15 4.73
N GLU A 45 4.89 -3.28 5.56
CA GLU A 45 4.97 -2.59 6.86
C GLU A 45 4.89 -1.07 6.70
N TRP A 46 5.64 -0.52 5.75
CA TRP A 46 5.61 0.91 5.50
C TRP A 46 4.27 1.39 4.95
N LEU A 47 3.64 0.66 4.02
CA LEU A 47 2.30 0.96 3.51
C LEU A 47 1.24 0.91 4.63
N ALA A 48 1.44 0.10 5.67
CA ALA A 48 0.56 0.04 6.82
C ALA A 48 0.57 1.31 7.68
N SER A 49 1.56 2.19 7.52
CA SER A 49 1.66 3.45 8.26
C SER A 49 1.17 4.67 7.48
N TRP A 50 0.60 4.50 6.28
CA TRP A 50 0.15 5.62 5.46
C TRP A 50 -1.21 6.17 5.93
N ASP A 51 -1.46 7.46 5.68
CA ASP A 51 -2.58 8.19 6.30
C ASP A 51 -3.96 7.82 5.73
N ASP A 52 -4.05 7.48 4.44
CA ASP A 52 -5.33 7.05 3.85
C ASP A 52 -5.66 5.62 4.27
N ALA A 53 -6.69 5.47 5.12
CA ALA A 53 -7.10 4.21 5.73
C ALA A 53 -7.30 3.03 4.76
N ARG A 54 -7.57 3.28 3.46
CA ARG A 54 -7.71 2.23 2.45
C ARG A 54 -6.44 1.41 2.26
N ILE A 55 -5.27 2.03 2.41
CA ILE A 55 -3.96 1.40 2.24
C ILE A 55 -3.59 0.57 3.49
N PRO A 56 -3.60 1.12 4.72
CA PRO A 56 -3.31 0.33 5.93
C PRO A 56 -4.22 -0.87 6.12
N LEU A 57 -5.52 -0.76 5.81
CA LEU A 57 -6.44 -1.88 5.91
C LEU A 57 -6.06 -3.03 4.95
N ALA A 58 -5.58 -2.72 3.75
CA ALA A 58 -5.13 -3.73 2.80
C ALA A 58 -3.77 -4.31 3.19
N ALA A 59 -2.83 -3.47 3.64
CA ALA A 59 -1.51 -3.87 4.08
C ALA A 59 -1.55 -4.77 5.32
N ALA A 60 -2.36 -4.42 6.33
CA ALA A 60 -2.54 -5.24 7.53
C ALA A 60 -3.11 -6.62 7.21
N ARG A 61 -4.05 -6.72 6.27
CA ARG A 61 -4.57 -8.01 5.79
C ARG A 61 -3.48 -8.85 5.12
N GLU A 62 -2.63 -8.22 4.32
CA GLU A 62 -1.50 -8.90 3.69
C GLU A 62 -0.47 -9.39 4.73
N GLN A 63 -0.17 -8.60 5.76
CA GLN A 63 0.67 -9.04 6.88
C GLN A 63 0.09 -10.27 7.58
N GLN A 64 -1.21 -10.25 7.88
CA GLN A 64 -1.90 -11.38 8.52
C GLN A 64 -1.83 -12.65 7.67
N LYS A 65 -2.02 -12.55 6.34
CA LYS A 65 -1.87 -13.69 5.42
C LYS A 65 -0.48 -14.31 5.50
N ARG A 66 0.57 -13.49 5.47
CA ARG A 66 1.96 -13.97 5.54
C ARG A 66 2.28 -14.69 6.84
N VAL A 67 1.74 -14.18 7.96
CA VAL A 67 1.88 -14.85 9.26
C VAL A 67 1.19 -16.22 9.23
N ALA A 68 -0.03 -16.30 8.69
CA ALA A 68 -0.75 -17.57 8.56
C ALA A 68 -0.01 -18.59 7.67
N ASP A 69 0.61 -18.14 6.58
CA ASP A 69 1.38 -19.00 5.68
C ASP A 69 2.68 -19.51 6.30
N THR A 70 3.29 -18.75 7.23
CA THR A 70 4.54 -19.16 7.92
C THR A 70 4.29 -20.21 9.01
N VAL A 71 3.05 -20.29 9.53
CA VAL A 71 2.65 -21.25 10.58
C VAL A 71 2.23 -22.61 10.00
N ARG A 72 2.13 -22.71 8.67
CA ARG A 72 1.75 -23.93 7.93
C ARG A 72 2.94 -24.81 7.58
#